data_AF-A0A9X0TMX4-F1
#
_entry.id   AF-A0A9X0TMX4-F1
#
_cell.length_a   1.000
_cell.length_b   1.000
_cell.length_c   1.000
_cell.angle_alpha   90.00
_cell.angle_beta   90.00
_cell.angle_gamma   90.00
#
_symmetry.space_group_name_H-M   'P 1'
#
loop_
_entity.id
_entity.type
_entity.pdbx_description
1 polymer ?
#
loop_
_entity_poly.entity_id
_entity_poly.type
_entity_poly.pdbx_seq_one_letter_code
_entity_poly.pdbx_strand_id
1 'polypeptide(L)'
;MKNKLITKSLLAIATIGITATTFIGTADASVVKGTKEKTNITTKIDVNNKFNLTPKRQQQLEKAKQLVTEFEKTHTVQAHRKAQRAVNIVSFEYQSQKNELQQRIENVLKQGYVK
;
A
#
# COMPACT_ATOMS: atom_id res chain seq x y z
N MET A 1 -9.52 -33.32 41.26
CA MET A 1 -9.60 -31.86 40.99
C MET A 1 -8.30 -31.44 40.32
N LYS A 2 -8.34 -30.85 39.12
CA LYS A 2 -7.15 -30.39 38.38
C LYS A 2 -7.18 -28.87 38.28
N ASN A 3 -6.31 -28.18 39.02
CA ASN A 3 -6.13 -26.73 38.96
C ASN A 3 -5.48 -26.36 37.61
N LYS A 4 -6.20 -25.59 36.78
CA LYS A 4 -5.62 -24.94 35.60
C LYS A 4 -5.01 -23.61 36.03
N LEU A 5 -3.74 -23.66 36.43
CA LEU A 5 -2.98 -22.47 36.80
C LEU A 5 -2.70 -21.64 35.55
N ILE A 6 -2.96 -20.36 35.69
CA ILE A 6 -2.93 -19.30 34.70
C ILE A 6 -1.47 -19.05 34.31
N THR A 7 -1.04 -19.50 33.14
CA THR A 7 0.23 -19.05 32.53
C THR A 7 -0.07 -18.00 31.47
N LYS A 8 -0.45 -16.81 31.92
CA LYS A 8 -0.42 -15.57 31.13
C LYS A 8 1.03 -15.08 31.12
N SER A 9 1.87 -15.66 30.26
CA SER A 9 3.26 -15.20 30.12
C SER A 9 3.36 -14.10 29.07
N LEU A 10 3.88 -12.96 29.52
CA LEU A 10 4.17 -11.70 28.83
C LEU A 10 4.67 -11.84 27.37
N LEU A 11 4.08 -11.04 26.48
CA LEU A 11 4.64 -10.75 25.16
C LEU A 11 5.68 -9.63 25.30
N ALA A 12 6.97 -9.95 25.09
CA ALA A 12 8.05 -8.97 25.11
C ALA A 12 8.11 -8.18 23.79
N ILE A 13 8.20 -6.85 23.88
CA ILE A 13 8.34 -5.95 22.72
C ILE A 13 9.82 -5.68 22.49
N ALA A 14 10.39 -6.24 21.42
CA ALA A 14 11.75 -5.93 20.99
C ALA A 14 11.77 -4.60 20.21
N THR A 15 12.54 -3.64 20.70
CA THR A 15 12.75 -2.33 20.05
C THR A 15 13.72 -2.47 18.88
N ILE A 16 13.31 -2.04 17.67
CA ILE A 16 14.16 -2.05 16.48
C ILE A 16 14.74 -0.64 16.30
N GLY A 17 16.07 -0.52 16.45
CA GLY A 17 16.80 0.71 16.14
C GLY A 17 16.79 0.98 14.62
N ILE A 18 16.46 2.22 14.24
CA ILE A 18 16.45 2.64 12.84
C ILE A 18 17.83 3.22 12.52
N THR A 19 18.65 2.49 11.76
CA THR A 19 19.87 3.04 11.17
C THR A 19 19.50 3.78 9.88
N ALA A 20 19.78 5.08 9.82
CA ALA A 20 19.60 5.89 8.63
C ALA A 20 20.74 5.63 7.63
N THR A 21 20.41 5.14 6.43
CA THR A 21 21.33 5.07 5.29
C THR A 21 21.19 6.32 4.43
N THR A 22 22.26 7.09 4.30
CA THR A 22 22.38 8.24 3.38
C THR A 22 22.56 7.74 1.95
N PHE A 23 21.71 8.20 1.03
CA PHE A 23 21.88 7.97 -0.40
C PHE A 23 22.87 8.99 -0.97
N ILE A 24 23.95 8.52 -1.60
CA ILE A 24 24.89 9.33 -2.38
C ILE A 24 24.53 9.12 -3.85
N GLY A 25 23.91 10.11 -4.49
CA GLY A 25 23.67 10.09 -5.92
C GLY A 25 24.89 10.65 -6.66
N THR A 26 25.58 9.83 -7.42
CA THR A 26 26.57 10.27 -8.43
C THR A 26 25.81 10.83 -9.62
N ALA A 27 25.97 12.13 -9.88
CA ALA A 27 25.42 12.79 -11.06
C ALA A 27 26.31 12.48 -12.27
N ASP A 28 25.83 11.62 -13.16
CA ASP A 28 26.40 11.48 -14.51
C ASP A 28 25.64 12.43 -15.44
N ALA A 29 26.31 13.51 -15.84
CA ALA A 29 25.77 14.52 -16.72
C ALA A 29 25.94 14.06 -18.17
N SER A 30 24.86 13.62 -18.81
CA SER A 30 24.80 13.49 -20.26
C SER A 30 23.71 14.39 -20.83
N VAL A 31 24.17 15.50 -21.41
CA VAL A 31 23.37 16.44 -22.20
C VAL A 31 23.09 15.81 -23.56
N VAL A 32 21.83 15.53 -23.86
CA VAL A 32 21.34 15.41 -25.24
C VAL A 32 20.04 16.19 -25.40
N LYS A 33 20.14 17.27 -26.19
CA LYS A 33 19.04 18.10 -26.67
C LYS A 33 18.10 17.28 -27.56
N GLY A 34 16.79 17.39 -27.33
CA GLY A 34 15.77 16.80 -28.20
C GLY A 34 14.36 17.27 -27.81
N THR A 35 13.95 18.40 -28.37
CA THR A 35 12.61 19.00 -28.31
C THR A 35 11.50 18.02 -28.67
N LYS A 36 10.55 17.72 -27.75
CA LYS A 36 9.12 17.44 -28.04
C LYS A 36 8.23 17.84 -26.85
N GLU A 37 7.40 18.84 -27.10
CA GLU A 37 6.13 19.21 -26.47
C GLU A 37 5.98 19.01 -24.95
N LYS A 38 6.27 20.08 -24.20
CA LYS A 38 5.82 20.25 -22.82
C LYS A 38 4.33 20.59 -22.86
N THR A 39 3.45 19.60 -22.85
CA THR A 39 2.04 19.83 -22.52
C THR A 39 2.04 20.39 -21.10
N ASN A 40 1.82 21.69 -20.99
CA ASN A 40 1.72 22.37 -19.72
C ASN A 40 0.41 21.92 -19.07
N ILE A 41 0.45 20.82 -18.32
CA ILE A 41 -0.64 20.46 -17.41
C ILE A 41 -0.51 21.43 -16.24
N THR A 42 -1.03 22.65 -16.46
CA THR A 42 -1.34 23.59 -15.39
C THR A 42 -2.31 22.88 -14.47
N THR A 43 -1.78 22.23 -13.44
CA THR A 43 -2.59 21.67 -12.36
C THR A 43 -3.11 22.88 -11.61
N LYS A 44 -4.32 23.31 -11.99
CA LYS A 44 -5.07 24.34 -11.27
C LYS A 44 -5.24 23.82 -9.86
N ILE A 45 -4.46 24.36 -8.93
CA ILE A 45 -4.60 24.07 -7.50
C ILE A 45 -5.89 24.76 -7.07
N ASP A 46 -6.99 24.02 -7.10
CA ASP A 46 -8.29 24.48 -6.62
C ASP A 46 -8.22 24.56 -5.08
N VAL A 47 -8.36 25.79 -4.58
CA VAL A 47 -8.13 26.20 -3.19
C VAL A 47 -9.38 26.00 -2.32
N ASN A 48 -10.28 25.08 -2.66
CA ASN A 48 -11.46 24.74 -1.84
C ASN A 48 -11.19 23.55 -0.89
N ASN A 49 -10.43 23.87 0.15
CA ASN A 49 -9.78 22.96 1.08
C ASN A 49 -10.70 22.40 2.21
N LYS A 50 -11.99 22.12 1.95
CA LYS A 50 -12.89 21.44 2.92
C LYS A 50 -13.85 20.37 2.38
N PHE A 51 -13.83 20.06 1.08
CA PHE A 51 -14.77 19.08 0.47
C PHE A 51 -14.10 17.96 -0.37
N ASN A 52 -12.78 17.78 -0.28
CA ASN A 52 -12.03 16.81 -1.10
C ASN A 52 -11.75 15.45 -0.41
N LEU A 53 -12.52 15.08 0.61
CA LEU A 53 -12.36 13.79 1.28
C LEU A 53 -12.92 12.63 0.43
N THR A 54 -14.02 12.85 -0.27
CA THR A 54 -14.65 11.87 -1.16
C THR A 54 -13.75 11.45 -2.34
N PRO A 55 -13.12 12.36 -3.12
CA PRO A 55 -12.22 11.96 -4.21
C PRO A 55 -10.96 11.25 -3.70
N LYS A 56 -10.42 11.63 -2.53
CA LYS A 56 -9.28 10.94 -1.92
C LYS A 56 -9.62 9.51 -1.51
N ARG A 57 -10.79 9.28 -0.93
CA ARG A 57 -11.26 7.93 -0.56
C ARG A 57 -11.55 7.06 -1.78
N GLN A 58 -12.13 7.65 -2.83
CA GLN A 58 -12.31 6.96 -4.11
C GLN A 58 -10.97 6.58 -4.73
N GLN A 59 -9.99 7.48 -4.71
CA GLN A 59 -8.63 7.19 -5.18
C GLN A 59 -7.98 6.05 -4.38
N GLN A 60 -8.19 6.00 -3.06
CA GLN A 60 -7.71 4.88 -2.23
C GLN A 60 -8.35 3.55 -2.65
N LEU A 61 -9.65 3.54 -2.91
CA LEU A 61 -10.37 2.35 -3.37
C LEU A 61 -9.84 1.87 -4.72
N GLU A 62 -9.69 2.77 -5.69
CA GLU A 62 -9.17 2.44 -7.02
C GLU A 62 -7.73 1.93 -6.96
N LYS A 63 -6.88 2.56 -6.14
CA LYS A 63 -5.51 2.09 -5.92
C LYS A 63 -5.49 0.70 -5.28
N ALA A 64 -6.38 0.42 -4.33
CA ALA A 64 -6.48 -0.91 -3.73
C ALA A 64 -6.88 -1.97 -4.75
N LYS A 65 -7.88 -1.70 -5.61
CA LYS A 65 -8.28 -2.61 -6.70
C LYS A 65 -7.15 -2.91 -7.68
N GLN A 66 -6.39 -1.89 -8.07
CA GLN A 66 -5.24 -2.05 -8.97
C GLN A 66 -4.17 -2.95 -8.34
N LEU A 67 -3.80 -2.69 -7.08
CA LEU A 67 -2.76 -3.45 -6.38
C LEU A 67 -3.18 -4.90 -6.08
N VAL A 68 -4.46 -5.14 -5.78
CA VAL A 68 -4.99 -6.50 -5.63
C VAL A 68 -4.93 -7.26 -6.96
N THR A 69 -5.28 -6.60 -8.07
CA THR A 69 -5.17 -7.20 -9.40
C THR A 69 -3.71 -7.46 -9.80
N GLU A 70 -2.78 -6.59 -9.43
CA GLU A 70 -1.34 -6.81 -9.61
C GLU A 70 -0.84 -8.00 -8.77
N PHE A 71 -1.34 -8.14 -7.55
CA PHE A 71 -1.01 -9.28 -6.69
C PHE A 71 -1.54 -10.61 -7.24
N GLU A 72 -2.78 -10.64 -7.74
CA GLU A 72 -3.35 -11.81 -8.42
C GLU A 72 -2.60 -12.22 -9.70
N LYS A 73 -1.89 -11.29 -10.34
CA LYS A 73 -1.06 -11.61 -11.51
C LYS A 73 0.32 -12.10 -11.11
N THR A 74 0.96 -11.39 -10.18
CA THR A 74 2.39 -11.58 -9.87
C THR A 74 2.64 -12.63 -8.79
N HIS A 75 1.69 -12.85 -7.87
CA HIS A 75 1.80 -13.77 -6.73
C HIS A 75 3.06 -13.56 -5.87
N THR A 76 3.62 -12.34 -5.85
CA THR A 76 4.83 -12.04 -5.06
C THR A 76 4.51 -11.51 -3.67
N VAL A 77 5.43 -11.73 -2.72
CA VAL A 77 5.32 -11.19 -1.35
C VAL A 77 5.30 -9.65 -1.34
N GLN A 78 6.03 -9.01 -2.26
CA GLN A 78 6.04 -7.55 -2.36
C GLN A 78 4.68 -7.01 -2.80
N ALA A 79 4.06 -7.63 -3.82
CA ALA A 79 2.73 -7.24 -4.29
C ALA A 79 1.68 -7.45 -3.19
N HIS A 80 1.74 -8.56 -2.45
CA HIS A 80 0.86 -8.78 -1.29
C HIS A 80 0.95 -7.66 -0.26
N ARG A 81 2.17 -7.29 0.18
CA ARG A 81 2.35 -6.22 1.18
C ARG A 81 1.78 -4.88 0.72
N LYS A 82 1.92 -4.56 -0.58
CA LYS A 82 1.34 -3.34 -1.16
C LYS A 82 -0.19 -3.41 -1.20
N ALA A 83 -0.74 -4.52 -1.67
CA ALA A 83 -2.19 -4.75 -1.73
C ALA A 83 -2.83 -4.68 -0.35
N GLN A 84 -2.27 -5.39 0.63
CA GLN A 84 -2.79 -5.42 2.00
C GLN A 84 -2.76 -4.03 2.66
N ARG A 85 -1.68 -3.26 2.47
CA ARG A 85 -1.60 -1.88 2.97
C ARG A 85 -2.66 -0.99 2.32
N ALA A 86 -2.87 -1.13 1.02
CA ALA A 86 -3.87 -0.33 0.32
C ALA A 86 -5.29 -0.64 0.82
N VAL A 87 -5.66 -1.91 0.97
CA VAL A 87 -6.96 -2.34 1.52
C VAL A 87 -7.17 -1.84 2.94
N ASN A 88 -6.14 -1.86 3.80
CA ASN A 88 -6.25 -1.37 5.17
C ASN A 88 -6.55 0.13 5.25
N ILE A 89 -6.04 0.92 4.30
CA ILE A 89 -6.22 2.39 4.24
C ILE A 89 -7.61 2.78 3.69
N VAL A 90 -8.29 1.90 2.94
CA VAL A 90 -9.62 2.18 2.40
C VAL A 90 -10.60 2.50 3.54
N SER A 91 -11.34 3.61 3.34
CA SER A 91 -12.39 4.09 4.23
C SER A 91 -13.42 3.00 4.55
N PHE A 92 -13.90 2.99 5.79
CA PHE A 92 -14.98 2.10 6.24
C PHE A 92 -16.30 2.32 5.49
N GLU A 93 -16.48 3.47 4.84
CA GLU A 93 -17.64 3.74 3.96
C GLU A 93 -17.77 2.69 2.83
N TYR A 94 -16.65 2.09 2.41
CA TYR A 94 -16.59 1.06 1.38
C TYR A 94 -16.34 -0.34 1.98
N GLN A 95 -16.92 -0.64 3.14
CA GLN A 95 -16.66 -1.90 3.86
C GLN A 95 -16.95 -3.15 3.01
N SER A 96 -18.01 -3.12 2.20
CA SER A 96 -18.35 -4.23 1.31
C SER A 96 -17.22 -4.51 0.30
N GLN A 97 -16.75 -3.47 -0.40
CA GLN A 97 -15.65 -3.58 -1.36
C GLN A 97 -14.34 -3.94 -0.65
N LYS A 98 -14.11 -3.42 0.55
CA LYS A 98 -12.94 -3.76 1.38
C LYS A 98 -12.92 -5.24 1.72
N ASN A 99 -14.06 -5.81 2.11
CA ASN A 99 -14.18 -7.24 2.39
C ASN A 99 -13.96 -8.09 1.14
N GLU A 100 -14.49 -7.68 -0.02
CA GLU A 100 -14.27 -8.37 -1.30
C GLU A 100 -12.77 -8.38 -1.68
N LEU A 101 -12.10 -7.22 -1.59
CA LEU A 101 -10.67 -7.11 -1.87
C LEU A 101 -9.83 -7.94 -0.89
N GLN A 102 -10.23 -8.01 0.37
CA GLN A 102 -9.57 -8.83 1.39
C GLN A 102 -9.72 -10.33 1.07
N GLN A 103 -10.91 -10.79 0.69
CA GLN A 103 -11.14 -12.17 0.29
C GLN A 103 -10.31 -12.57 -0.94
N ARG A 104 -10.19 -11.67 -1.92
CA ARG A 104 -9.33 -11.87 -3.10
C ARG A 104 -7.87 -12.06 -2.69
N ILE A 105 -7.35 -11.21 -1.80
CA ILE A 105 -6.00 -11.38 -1.25
C ILE A 105 -5.86 -12.75 -0.56
N GLU A 106 -6.80 -13.12 0.31
CA GLU A 106 -6.76 -14.39 1.04
C GLU A 106 -6.80 -15.61 0.12
N ASN A 107 -7.57 -15.54 -0.96
CA ASN A 107 -7.64 -16.62 -1.96
C ASN A 107 -6.30 -16.79 -2.68
N VAL A 108 -5.61 -15.70 -3.03
CA VAL A 108 -4.27 -15.77 -3.63
C VAL A 108 -3.25 -16.28 -2.59
N LEU A 109 -3.35 -15.88 -1.32
CA LEU A 109 -2.48 -16.39 -0.26
C LEU A 109 -2.62 -17.90 -0.07
N LYS A 110 -3.84 -18.45 -0.19
CA LYS A 110 -4.09 -19.89 -0.12
C LYS A 110 -3.45 -20.66 -1.28
N GLN A 111 -3.28 -20.02 -2.45
CA GLN A 111 -2.60 -20.61 -3.60
C GLN A 111 -1.08 -20.65 -3.42
N GLY A 112 -0.53 -19.83 -2.51
CA GLY A 112 0.89 -19.72 -2.24
C GLY A 112 1.56 -18.63 -3.06
N TYR A 113 2.79 -18.28 -2.67
CA TYR A 113 3.57 -17.24 -3.34
C TYR A 113 4.48 -17.81 -4.40
N VAL A 114 4.61 -17.07 -5.50
CA VAL A 114 5.67 -17.26 -6.49
C VAL A 114 6.90 -16.49 -6.00
N LYS A 115 8.03 -17.18 -5.88
CA LYS A 115 9.30 -16.63 -5.38
C LYS A 115 9.87 -15.54 -6.28
#